data_AF-A0A7C4IZS2-F1
#
_entry.id   AF-A0A7C4IZS2-F1
#
_cell.length_a   1.000
_cell.length_b   1.000
_cell.length_c   1.000
_cell.angle_alpha   90.00
_cell.angle_beta   90.00
_cell.angle_gamma   90.00
#
_symmetry.space_group_name_H-M   'P 1'
#
loop_
_entity.id
_entity.type
_entity.pdbx_description
1 polymer ?
#
loop_
_entity_poly.entity_id
_entity_poly.type
_entity_poly.pdbx_seq_one_letter_code
_entity_poly.pdbx_strand_id
1 'polypeptide(L)'
;MNLKKMLLIFGCVAVLMVISPVSQVMAGAGPEPPAGATVQGPEIWGEVTVYCDPAVPDVATVRVKRVVDCNVEAQALIDPNWQYGCSDNPDSPLKWSLPAGTKFFNIPGTPFINKVKNYTKNTQGTGSVYSFDAQFMFWLP
;
A
#
# COMPACT_ATOMS: atom_id res chain seq x y z
N MET A 1 -20.95 40.39 -12.59
CA MET A 1 -20.67 38.94 -12.42
C MET A 1 -21.30 38.50 -11.10
N ASN A 2 -22.26 37.57 -11.11
CA ASN A 2 -23.15 37.29 -9.97
C ASN A 2 -22.40 36.60 -8.81
N LEU A 3 -22.34 37.25 -7.63
CA LEU A 3 -21.64 36.78 -6.42
C LEU A 3 -22.03 35.35 -6.00
N LYS A 4 -23.29 34.95 -6.26
CA LYS A 4 -23.81 33.60 -6.04
C LYS A 4 -23.14 32.51 -6.89
N LYS A 5 -22.72 32.84 -8.12
CA LYS A 5 -21.97 31.91 -8.99
C LYS A 5 -20.52 31.76 -8.54
N MET A 6 -19.89 32.81 -7.99
CA MET A 6 -18.53 32.71 -7.43
C MET A 6 -18.47 31.84 -6.17
N LEU A 7 -19.44 31.99 -5.25
CA LEU A 7 -19.49 31.19 -4.02
C LEU A 7 -19.69 29.69 -4.29
N LEU A 8 -20.47 29.34 -5.31
CA LEU A 8 -20.70 27.95 -5.68
C LEU A 8 -19.46 27.30 -6.33
N ILE A 9 -18.69 28.07 -7.10
CA ILE A 9 -17.43 27.61 -7.70
C ILE A 9 -16.34 27.45 -6.62
N PHE A 10 -16.21 28.40 -5.70
CA PHE A 10 -15.26 28.27 -4.58
C PHE A 10 -15.64 27.13 -3.62
N GLY A 11 -16.93 26.91 -3.38
CA GLY A 11 -17.42 25.78 -2.57
C GLY A 11 -17.10 24.42 -3.20
N CYS A 12 -17.30 24.26 -4.52
CA CYS A 12 -16.97 23.01 -5.22
C CYS A 12 -15.46 22.73 -5.28
N VAL A 13 -14.63 23.76 -5.43
CA VAL A 13 -13.15 23.59 -5.45
C VAL A 13 -12.61 23.25 -4.06
N ALA A 14 -13.20 23.79 -2.99
CA ALA A 14 -12.82 23.44 -1.62
C ALA A 14 -13.22 22.00 -1.23
N VAL A 15 -14.37 21.50 -1.71
CA VAL A 15 -14.83 20.13 -1.43
C VAL A 15 -14.01 19.07 -2.20
N LEU A 16 -13.48 19.41 -3.39
CA LEU A 16 -12.61 18.53 -4.18
C LEU A 16 -11.20 18.34 -3.58
N MET A 17 -10.75 19.19 -2.65
CA MET A 17 -9.44 19.04 -2.00
C MET A 17 -9.46 18.10 -0.78
N VAL A 18 -10.62 17.73 -0.25
CA VAL A 18 -10.70 17.02 1.04
C VAL A 18 -10.60 15.49 0.92
N ILE A 19 -10.66 14.91 -0.29
CA ILE A 19 -10.63 13.45 -0.44
C ILE A 19 -9.86 13.05 -1.70
N SER A 20 -8.57 13.37 -1.76
CA SER A 20 -7.66 12.62 -2.63
C SER A 20 -6.89 11.63 -1.75
N PRO A 21 -7.15 10.31 -1.83
CA PRO A 21 -6.21 9.34 -1.28
C PRO A 21 -4.90 9.58 -2.03
N VAL A 22 -3.87 10.00 -1.31
CA VAL A 22 -2.56 10.27 -1.88
C VAL A 22 -1.99 8.91 -2.30
N SER A 23 -2.17 8.56 -3.58
CA SER A 23 -1.56 7.36 -4.13
C SER A 23 -0.05 7.55 -4.13
N GLN A 24 0.66 6.82 -3.28
CA GLN A 24 2.13 6.83 -3.33
C GLN A 24 2.59 5.80 -4.35
N VAL A 25 3.57 6.17 -5.15
CA VAL A 25 4.29 5.23 -6.00
C VAL A 25 5.46 4.69 -5.17
N MET A 26 5.46 3.39 -4.89
CA MET A 26 6.58 2.66 -4.31
C MET A 26 7.44 2.09 -5.45
N ALA A 27 8.69 1.73 -5.24
CA ALA A 27 9.47 1.03 -6.26
C ALA A 27 10.43 0.02 -5.61
N GLY A 28 10.13 -1.27 -5.71
CA GLY A 28 11.05 -2.36 -5.37
C GLY A 28 10.86 -3.00 -3.99
N ALA A 29 11.97 -3.54 -3.47
CA ALA A 29 12.04 -4.14 -2.15
C ALA A 29 12.86 -3.24 -1.21
N GLY A 30 12.35 -2.98 -0.01
CA GLY A 30 13.11 -2.36 1.08
C GLY A 30 13.96 -3.38 1.85
N PRO A 31 14.90 -2.91 2.70
CA PRO A 31 15.77 -3.78 3.50
C PRO A 31 15.00 -4.58 4.56
N GLU A 32 15.48 -5.75 4.94
CA GLU A 32 14.95 -6.44 6.13
C GLU A 32 15.18 -5.58 7.39
N PRO A 33 14.29 -5.66 8.40
CA PRO A 33 14.51 -5.00 9.68
C PRO A 33 15.85 -5.44 10.30
N PRO A 34 16.73 -4.52 10.73
CA PRO A 34 17.99 -4.88 11.33
C PRO A 34 17.80 -5.63 12.65
N ALA A 35 18.78 -6.48 13.00
CA ALA A 35 18.75 -7.19 14.28
C ALA A 35 18.74 -6.19 15.45
N GLY A 36 17.69 -6.24 16.27
CA GLY A 36 17.48 -5.30 17.39
C GLY A 36 16.63 -4.08 17.05
N ALA A 37 16.09 -3.98 15.82
CA ALA A 37 15.14 -2.93 15.47
C ALA A 37 13.92 -2.96 16.41
N THR A 38 13.49 -1.79 16.86
CA THR A 38 12.29 -1.69 17.69
C THR A 38 11.07 -1.65 16.80
N VAL A 39 10.17 -2.62 16.96
CA VAL A 39 8.88 -2.63 16.27
C VAL A 39 7.90 -1.74 17.05
N GLN A 40 7.35 -0.72 16.39
CA GLN A 40 6.44 0.26 16.97
C GLN A 40 5.22 0.51 16.07
N GLY A 41 4.25 1.26 16.61
CA GLY A 41 3.07 1.71 15.88
C GLY A 41 1.92 0.70 15.90
N PRO A 42 0.76 1.10 15.35
CA PRO A 42 -0.38 0.22 15.23
C PRO A 42 -0.10 -0.87 14.20
N GLU A 43 -0.66 -2.05 14.43
CA GLU A 43 -0.76 -3.08 13.41
C GLU A 43 -1.78 -2.65 12.35
N ILE A 44 -1.41 -2.74 11.06
CA ILE A 44 -2.31 -2.45 9.95
C ILE A 44 -2.48 -3.68 9.08
N TRP A 45 -3.73 -3.98 8.71
CA TRP A 45 -4.04 -4.96 7.67
C TRP A 45 -4.35 -4.24 6.36
N GLY A 46 -3.89 -4.82 5.26
CA GLY A 46 -4.22 -4.38 3.91
C GLY A 46 -4.27 -5.52 2.94
N GLU A 47 -4.90 -5.28 1.79
CA GLU A 47 -4.90 -6.18 0.64
C GLU A 47 -3.75 -5.80 -0.28
N VAL A 48 -2.97 -6.79 -0.71
CA VAL A 48 -1.93 -6.65 -1.73
C VAL A 48 -2.36 -7.42 -2.95
N THR A 49 -2.38 -6.76 -4.11
CA THR A 49 -2.61 -7.39 -5.40
C THR A 49 -1.39 -7.19 -6.28
N VAL A 50 -0.80 -8.27 -6.78
CA VAL A 50 0.36 -8.24 -7.69
C VAL A 50 -0.07 -8.76 -9.05
N TYR A 51 0.11 -7.94 -10.08
CA TYR A 51 -0.03 -8.33 -11.47
C TYR A 51 1.35 -8.74 -12.00
N CYS A 52 1.42 -9.98 -12.47
CA CYS A 52 2.65 -10.60 -12.96
C CYS A 52 2.44 -11.04 -14.39
N ASP A 53 3.22 -10.53 -15.33
CA ASP A 53 3.14 -10.93 -16.73
C ASP A 53 4.54 -10.99 -17.33
N PRO A 54 4.92 -12.06 -18.04
CA PRO A 54 6.26 -12.20 -18.62
C PRO A 54 6.67 -11.07 -19.59
N ALA A 55 5.72 -10.31 -20.12
CA ALA A 55 5.94 -9.25 -21.10
C ALA A 55 6.06 -7.84 -20.49
N VAL A 56 5.69 -7.64 -19.22
CA VAL A 56 5.73 -6.32 -18.56
C VAL A 56 6.29 -6.42 -17.13
N PRO A 57 6.80 -5.32 -16.55
CA PRO A 57 7.24 -5.33 -15.16
C PRO A 57 6.11 -5.72 -14.20
N ASP A 58 6.45 -6.46 -13.14
CA ASP A 58 5.50 -6.82 -12.10
C ASP A 58 5.03 -5.57 -11.36
N VAL A 59 3.70 -5.43 -11.24
CA VAL A 59 3.07 -4.26 -10.59
C VAL A 59 2.29 -4.72 -9.37
N ALA A 60 2.58 -4.17 -8.20
CA ALA A 60 1.79 -4.38 -7.00
C ALA A 60 0.93 -3.17 -6.66
N THR A 61 -0.25 -3.42 -6.11
CA THR A 61 -1.08 -2.42 -5.46
C THR A 61 -1.32 -2.86 -4.02
N VAL A 62 -0.98 -1.98 -3.07
CA VAL A 62 -1.24 -2.19 -1.65
C VAL A 62 -2.36 -1.27 -1.22
N ARG A 63 -3.44 -1.82 -0.67
CA ARG A 63 -4.60 -1.06 -0.19
C ARG A 63 -4.78 -1.31 1.29
N VAL A 64 -4.62 -0.26 2.08
CA VAL A 64 -4.84 -0.31 3.53
C VAL A 64 -6.04 0.53 3.91
N LYS A 65 -6.77 0.08 4.92
CA LYS A 65 -7.85 0.83 5.55
C LYS A 65 -7.67 0.79 7.05
N ARG A 66 -7.93 1.90 7.72
CA ARG A 66 -7.98 1.96 9.19
C ARG A 66 -9.19 2.76 9.64
N VAL A 67 -9.62 2.52 10.88
CA VAL A 67 -10.66 3.31 11.54
C VAL A 67 -10.00 4.13 12.64
N VAL A 68 -10.12 5.46 12.55
CA VAL A 68 -9.63 6.40 13.55
C VAL A 68 -10.77 7.35 13.89
N ASP A 69 -11.09 7.50 15.17
CA ASP A 69 -12.16 8.38 15.65
C ASP A 69 -13.50 8.19 14.90
N CYS A 70 -13.92 6.94 14.73
CA CYS A 70 -15.12 6.52 13.99
C CYS A 70 -15.13 6.86 12.48
N ASN A 71 -14.03 7.39 11.94
CA ASN A 71 -13.87 7.67 10.52
C ASN A 71 -13.03 6.58 9.84
N VAL A 72 -13.39 6.23 8.61
CA VAL A 72 -12.63 5.28 7.79
C VAL A 72 -11.61 6.06 6.96
N GLU A 73 -10.33 5.79 7.19
CA GLU A 73 -9.25 6.28 6.34
C GLU A 73 -8.78 5.15 5.42
N ALA A 74 -8.55 5.47 4.15
CA ALA A 74 -8.08 4.54 3.14
C ALA A 74 -6.88 5.12 2.41
N GLN A 75 -5.88 4.27 2.15
CA GLN A 75 -4.71 4.63 1.37
C GLN A 75 -4.41 3.50 0.37
N ALA A 76 -4.02 3.89 -0.85
CA ALA A 76 -3.56 2.96 -1.87
C ALA A 76 -2.13 3.34 -2.26
N LEU A 77 -1.26 2.34 -2.38
CA LEU A 77 0.10 2.49 -2.87
C LEU A 77 0.26 1.62 -4.11
N ILE A 78 1.00 2.10 -5.10
CA ILE A 78 1.28 1.35 -6.33
C ILE A 78 2.79 1.18 -6.44
N ASP A 79 3.25 -0.06 -6.53
CA ASP A 79 4.64 -0.38 -6.87
C ASP A 79 4.71 -0.86 -8.33
N PRO A 80 5.23 -0.05 -9.28
CA PRO A 80 5.32 -0.44 -10.68
C PRO A 80 6.56 -1.31 -10.95
N ASN A 81 7.34 -1.67 -9.92
CA ASN A 81 8.54 -2.47 -10.03
C ASN A 81 8.65 -3.42 -8.83
N TRP A 82 7.65 -4.28 -8.65
CA TRP A 82 7.56 -5.17 -7.50
C TRP A 82 8.71 -6.19 -7.50
N GLN A 83 9.64 -6.06 -6.56
CA GLN A 83 10.88 -6.86 -6.57
C GLN A 83 10.84 -8.13 -5.71
N TYR A 84 9.78 -8.36 -4.92
CA TYR A 84 9.65 -9.61 -4.16
C TYR A 84 9.28 -10.80 -5.06
N GLY A 85 8.99 -10.53 -6.33
CA GLY A 85 8.67 -11.51 -7.35
C GLY A 85 7.26 -12.08 -7.24
N CYS A 86 6.95 -12.94 -8.19
CA CYS A 86 5.66 -13.59 -8.36
C CYS A 86 5.77 -15.07 -8.00
N SER A 87 6.07 -15.32 -6.72
CA SER A 87 6.29 -16.66 -6.21
C SER A 87 5.00 -17.28 -5.75
N ASP A 88 4.76 -18.54 -6.13
CA ASP A 88 3.62 -19.34 -5.63
C ASP A 88 3.75 -19.69 -4.12
N ASN A 89 4.85 -19.29 -3.47
CA ASN A 89 5.03 -19.40 -2.04
C ASN A 89 4.42 -18.18 -1.32
N PRO A 90 3.37 -18.36 -0.48
CA PRO A 90 2.73 -17.26 0.26
C PRO A 90 3.65 -16.60 1.30
N ASP A 91 4.75 -17.26 1.68
CA ASP A 91 5.72 -16.72 2.65
C ASP A 91 6.79 -15.83 1.99
N SER A 92 6.85 -15.78 0.66
CA SER A 92 7.85 -15.01 -0.07
C SER A 92 7.94 -13.51 0.28
N PRO A 93 6.83 -12.78 0.54
CA PRO A 93 6.92 -11.37 0.90
C PRO A 93 7.12 -11.14 2.41
N LEU A 94 7.19 -12.18 3.24
CA LEU A 94 7.34 -12.01 4.69
C LEU A 94 8.69 -11.40 5.06
N LYS A 95 8.68 -10.56 6.10
CA LYS A 95 9.83 -9.84 6.68
C LYS A 95 10.50 -8.81 5.79
N TRP A 96 10.08 -8.73 4.53
CA TRP A 96 10.54 -7.68 3.65
C TRP A 96 9.88 -6.35 4.00
N SER A 97 10.68 -5.29 4.07
CA SER A 97 10.14 -3.94 4.17
C SER A 97 9.74 -3.42 2.81
N LEU A 98 8.68 -2.59 2.76
CA LEU A 98 8.31 -1.86 1.55
C LEU A 98 9.42 -0.86 1.18
N PRO A 99 9.47 -0.37 -0.08
CA PRO A 99 10.48 0.58 -0.53
C PRO A 99 10.73 1.73 0.43
N ALA A 100 12.00 2.13 0.53
CA ALA A 100 12.41 3.23 1.41
C ALA A 100 11.58 4.49 1.16
N GLY A 101 11.08 5.10 2.24
CA GLY A 101 10.21 6.28 2.17
C GLY A 101 8.71 5.97 2.11
N THR A 102 8.31 4.71 2.00
CA THR A 102 6.90 4.29 2.11
C THR A 102 6.32 4.66 3.47
N LYS A 103 5.16 5.33 3.49
CA LYS A 103 4.48 5.74 4.72
C LYS A 103 2.99 5.45 4.65
N PHE A 104 2.50 4.67 5.61
CA PHE A 104 1.06 4.52 5.84
C PHE A 104 0.58 5.56 6.85
N PHE A 105 -0.34 6.43 6.44
CA PHE A 105 -1.03 7.38 7.30
C PHE A 105 -0.11 8.20 8.25
N ASN A 106 1.10 8.54 7.80
CA ASN A 106 2.15 9.21 8.58
C ASN A 106 2.60 8.47 9.85
N ILE A 107 2.40 7.16 9.94
CA ILE A 107 2.93 6.33 11.02
C ILE A 107 4.47 6.32 10.92
N PRO A 108 5.19 6.55 12.03
CA PRO A 108 6.64 6.53 12.04
C PRO A 108 7.19 5.10 11.84
N GLY A 109 8.36 5.00 11.22
CA GLY A 109 9.06 3.75 10.95
C GLY A 109 8.86 3.23 9.53
N THR A 110 9.62 2.19 9.20
CA THR A 110 9.60 1.54 7.90
C THR A 110 8.61 0.37 7.93
N PRO A 111 7.58 0.37 7.08
CA PRO A 111 6.61 -0.71 7.05
C PRO A 111 7.21 -1.99 6.46
N PHE A 112 6.90 -3.13 7.07
CA PHE A 112 7.25 -4.46 6.57
C PHE A 112 6.11 -5.45 6.75
N ILE A 113 6.08 -6.48 5.90
CA ILE A 113 5.03 -7.50 5.92
C ILE A 113 5.41 -8.56 6.98
N ASN A 114 4.67 -8.63 8.07
CA ASN A 114 4.93 -9.59 9.15
C ASN A 114 4.14 -10.90 8.98
N LYS A 115 2.94 -10.84 8.38
CA LYS A 115 2.09 -12.00 8.11
C LYS A 115 1.36 -11.85 6.80
N VAL A 116 1.05 -12.99 6.19
CA VAL A 116 0.23 -13.12 4.98
C VAL A 116 -0.95 -14.04 5.27
N LYS A 117 -2.13 -13.71 4.75
CA LYS A 117 -3.35 -14.55 4.78
C LYS A 117 -4.08 -14.49 3.45
N ASN A 118 -5.02 -15.41 3.25
CA ASN A 118 -5.94 -15.42 2.11
C ASN A 118 -5.23 -15.32 0.75
N TYR A 119 -4.07 -15.97 0.64
CA TYR A 119 -3.26 -15.93 -0.56
C TYR A 119 -3.94 -16.68 -1.70
N THR A 120 -4.09 -16.01 -2.83
CA THR A 120 -4.76 -16.52 -4.02
C THR A 120 -3.95 -16.18 -5.26
N LYS A 121 -4.00 -17.08 -6.25
CA LYS A 121 -3.44 -16.91 -7.59
C LYS A 121 -4.53 -17.13 -8.62
N ASN A 122 -4.72 -16.15 -9.49
CA ASN A 122 -5.63 -16.22 -10.62
C ASN A 122 -4.86 -16.01 -11.92
N THR A 123 -4.72 -17.08 -12.71
CA THR A 123 -4.09 -16.99 -14.03
C THR A 123 -5.03 -16.31 -15.02
N GLN A 124 -4.56 -15.28 -15.72
CA GLN A 124 -5.31 -14.56 -16.74
C GLN A 124 -4.48 -14.50 -18.03
N GLY A 125 -4.84 -15.33 -19.02
CA GLY A 125 -4.07 -15.43 -20.26
C GLY A 125 -2.64 -15.89 -20.01
N THR A 126 -1.66 -15.06 -20.38
CA THR A 126 -0.22 -15.31 -20.16
C THR A 126 0.28 -14.81 -18.80
N GLY A 127 -0.51 -13.99 -18.10
CA GLY A 127 -0.16 -13.43 -16.79
C GLY A 127 -0.85 -14.14 -15.62
N SER A 128 -0.45 -13.77 -14.41
CA SER A 128 -1.07 -14.20 -13.15
C SER A 128 -1.31 -13.00 -12.25
N VAL A 129 -2.46 -13.00 -11.58
CA VAL A 129 -2.80 -12.04 -10.52
C VAL A 129 -2.71 -12.76 -9.19
N TYR A 130 -1.85 -12.26 -8.32
CA TYR A 130 -1.73 -12.72 -6.94
C TYR A 130 -2.46 -11.74 -6.03
N SER A 131 -3.29 -12.23 -5.11
CA SER A 131 -3.91 -11.39 -4.08
C SER A 131 -3.79 -12.02 -2.71
N PHE A 132 -3.45 -11.22 -1.71
CA PHE A 132 -3.33 -11.66 -0.33
C PHE A 132 -3.54 -10.52 0.67
N ASP A 133 -3.96 -10.88 1.87
CA ASP A 133 -4.01 -9.96 3.01
C ASP A 133 -2.64 -9.92 3.68
N ALA A 134 -2.08 -8.73 3.86
CA ALA A 134 -0.82 -8.50 4.52
C ALA A 134 -1.01 -7.78 5.86
N GLN A 135 -0.35 -8.29 6.90
CA GLN A 135 -0.16 -7.58 8.16
C GLN A 135 1.10 -6.73 8.06
N PHE A 136 0.96 -5.42 8.14
CA PHE A 136 2.05 -4.46 8.18
C PHE A 136 2.39 -4.08 9.61
N MET A 137 3.69 -4.17 9.93
CA MET A 137 4.30 -3.66 11.15
C MET A 137 5.37 -2.63 10.79
N PHE A 138 5.82 -1.82 11.75
CA PHE A 138 6.75 -0.73 11.50
C PHE A 138 7.97 -0.87 12.38
N TRP A 139 9.16 -0.85 11.80
CA TRP A 139 10.40 -0.85 12.58
C TRP A 139 11.06 0.52 12.53
N LEU A 140 11.69 0.90 13.63
CA LEU A 140 12.56 2.07 13.71
C LEU A 140 14.03 1.63 13.68
N PRO A 141 14.90 2.40 12.97
CA PRO A 141 16.33 2.16 12.97
C PRO A 141 16.96 2.31 14.36
#